data_AF-A0A5J4Y8B4-F1
#
_entry.id   AF-A0A5J4Y8B4-F1
#
_cell.length_a   1.000
_cell.length_b   1.000
_cell.length_c   1.000
_cell.angle_alpha   90.00
_cell.angle_beta   90.00
_cell.angle_gamma   90.00
#
_symmetry.space_group_name_H-M   'P 1'
#
loop_
_entity.id
_entity.type
_entity.pdbx_description
1 polymer ?
#
loop_
_entity_poly.entity_id
_entity_poly.type
_entity_poly.pdbx_seq_one_letter_code
_entity_poly.pdbx_strand_id
1 'polypeptide(L)'
;MLQQAIFVPPGYTSLLYAHGHEDNSCPYNTALFKGFREWFLGTLSLPSQGPSRAGQPVRVVLISRKPYGKKKRVARQIRNELELFAMVEQMQGVQARLIDLARISLAEQIQLVSSDTNILVGMHGAALAWSLMMPPGTALLELWPQPNMWRLYEHTAQWAGLHYRRWVSQDKMPHSVSEPPTSVDVQAVAALLKTLVVAVHKP
;
A
#
# COMPACT_ATOMS: atom_id res chain seq x y z
N MET A 1 10.64 31.10 -21.23
CA MET A 1 9.43 30.54 -20.60
C MET A 1 9.84 29.33 -19.76
N LEU A 2 9.45 29.28 -18.49
CA LEU A 2 9.57 28.05 -17.69
C LEU A 2 8.59 27.03 -18.28
N GLN A 3 9.11 25.98 -18.93
CA GLN A 3 8.28 24.92 -19.53
C GLN A 3 7.84 23.87 -18.51
N GLN A 4 8.52 23.77 -17.36
CA GLN A 4 8.20 22.84 -16.28
C GLN A 4 8.55 23.48 -14.93
N ALA A 5 7.59 23.50 -14.01
CA ALA A 5 7.78 23.95 -12.64
C ALA A 5 7.41 22.80 -11.69
N ILE A 6 8.29 22.50 -10.74
CA ILE A 6 8.02 21.53 -9.67
C ILE A 6 7.59 22.33 -8.45
N PHE A 7 6.30 22.30 -8.13
CA PHE A 7 5.79 22.82 -6.88
C PHE A 7 5.93 21.75 -5.82
N VAL A 8 6.80 21.98 -4.83
CA VAL A 8 6.82 21.16 -3.62
C VAL A 8 5.60 21.56 -2.80
N PRO A 9 4.60 20.67 -2.63
CA PRO A 9 3.46 21.00 -1.80
C PRO A 9 3.95 21.25 -0.36
N PRO A 10 3.34 22.18 0.37
CA PRO A 10 3.85 22.58 1.68
C PRO A 10 3.70 21.39 2.63
N GLY A 11 4.79 20.77 3.08
CA GLY A 11 4.84 19.42 3.68
C GLY A 11 3.60 18.96 4.47
N TYR A 12 3.61 19.15 5.80
CA TYR A 12 2.50 18.78 6.69
C TYR A 12 1.28 19.72 6.61
N THR A 13 1.37 20.79 5.83
CA THR A 13 0.28 21.74 5.59
C THR A 13 -0.33 21.56 4.20
N SER A 14 0.00 20.47 3.52
CA SER A 14 -0.50 20.16 2.18
C SER A 14 -1.89 19.55 2.28
N LEU A 15 -2.63 19.62 1.17
CA LEU A 15 -3.91 18.96 1.02
C LEU A 15 -3.84 17.45 1.34
N LEU A 16 -2.66 16.81 1.18
CA LEU A 16 -2.46 15.40 1.51
C LEU A 16 -2.61 15.11 3.02
N TYR A 17 -2.35 16.10 3.85
CA TYR A 17 -2.49 16.01 5.31
C TYR A 17 -3.79 16.65 5.82
N ALA A 18 -4.54 17.33 4.95
CA ALA A 18 -5.85 17.85 5.31
C ALA A 18 -6.73 16.68 5.78
N HIS A 19 -7.37 16.85 6.93
CA HIS A 19 -8.24 15.84 7.53
C HIS A 19 -7.56 14.51 7.86
N GLY A 20 -6.23 14.46 8.01
CA GLY A 20 -5.46 13.21 8.25
C GLY A 20 -5.82 12.43 9.53
N HIS A 21 -6.74 12.94 10.35
CA HIS A 21 -7.31 12.27 11.52
C HIS A 21 -8.80 11.96 11.40
N GLU A 22 -9.47 12.49 10.38
CA GLU A 22 -10.91 12.37 10.20
C GLU A 22 -11.26 11.17 9.32
N ASP A 23 -12.35 10.51 9.70
CA ASP A 23 -12.89 9.36 9.01
C ASP A 23 -13.61 9.80 7.74
N ASN A 24 -13.25 9.18 6.60
CA ASN A 24 -13.95 9.38 5.32
C ASN A 24 -14.11 10.85 4.89
N SER A 25 -13.14 11.71 5.18
CA SER A 25 -13.21 13.14 4.84
C SER A 25 -13.40 13.41 3.34
N CYS A 26 -12.93 12.52 2.46
CA CYS A 26 -13.22 12.55 1.02
C CYS A 26 -13.04 11.17 0.37
N PRO A 27 -14.10 10.35 0.25
CA PRO A 27 -14.03 8.98 -0.25
C PRO A 27 -14.04 8.87 -1.79
N TYR A 28 -13.91 9.99 -2.51
CA TYR A 28 -14.02 10.04 -3.96
C TYR A 28 -12.65 10.04 -4.64
N ASN A 29 -12.54 9.35 -5.75
CA ASN A 29 -11.35 9.44 -6.59
C ASN A 29 -11.23 10.83 -7.21
N THR A 30 -10.00 11.23 -7.54
CA THR A 30 -9.75 12.54 -8.15
C THR A 30 -8.96 12.40 -9.44
N ALA A 31 -9.25 13.26 -10.42
CA ALA A 31 -8.49 13.30 -11.67
C ALA A 31 -7.02 13.70 -11.44
N LEU A 32 -6.72 14.40 -10.34
CA LEU A 32 -5.36 14.85 -9.99
C LEU A 32 -4.40 13.66 -9.80
N PHE A 33 -4.78 12.67 -9.00
CA PHE A 33 -3.91 11.51 -8.75
C PHE A 33 -3.83 10.57 -9.95
N LYS A 34 -4.93 10.44 -10.70
CA LYS A 34 -4.92 9.73 -11.99
C LYS A 34 -3.92 10.37 -12.96
N GLY A 35 -4.01 11.69 -13.15
CA GLY A 35 -3.11 12.44 -14.03
C GLY A 35 -1.65 12.42 -13.54
N PHE A 36 -1.42 12.55 -12.23
CA PHE A 36 -0.09 12.43 -11.65
C PHE A 36 0.54 11.06 -11.93
N ARG A 37 -0.22 9.97 -11.73
CA ARG A 37 0.24 8.62 -12.03
C ARG A 37 0.55 8.44 -13.51
N GLU A 38 -0.34 8.87 -14.40
CA GLU A 38 -0.14 8.79 -15.85
C GLU A 38 1.12 9.54 -16.30
N TRP A 39 1.31 10.76 -15.78
CA TRP A 39 2.51 11.55 -16.02
C TRP A 39 3.78 10.86 -15.49
N PHE A 40 3.76 10.41 -14.23
CA PHE A 40 4.93 9.81 -13.59
C PHE A 40 5.35 8.48 -14.25
N LEU A 41 4.40 7.62 -14.61
CA LEU A 41 4.72 6.38 -15.33
C LEU A 41 5.18 6.66 -16.75
N GLY A 42 4.60 7.68 -17.41
CA GLY A 42 5.00 8.11 -18.75
C GLY A 42 6.45 8.60 -18.81
N THR A 43 6.94 9.33 -17.80
CA THR A 43 8.35 9.75 -17.76
C THR A 43 9.32 8.58 -17.61
N LEU A 44 8.85 7.44 -17.12
CA LEU A 44 9.61 6.19 -16.99
C LEU A 44 9.37 5.21 -18.13
N SER A 45 8.60 5.60 -19.17
CA SER A 45 8.20 4.73 -20.28
C SER A 45 7.46 3.46 -19.82
N LEU A 46 6.73 3.54 -18.71
CA LEU A 46 5.92 2.46 -18.17
C LEU A 46 4.45 2.59 -18.59
N PRO A 47 3.75 1.46 -18.80
CA PRO A 47 2.34 1.50 -19.18
C PRO A 47 1.49 2.11 -18.06
N SER A 48 0.64 3.07 -18.41
CA SER A 48 -0.31 3.65 -17.46
C SER A 48 -1.52 2.74 -17.27
N GLN A 49 -1.93 1.96 -18.26
CA GLN A 49 -2.97 0.96 -18.07
C GLN A 49 -2.36 -0.26 -17.37
N GLY A 50 -2.96 -0.66 -16.26
CA GLY A 50 -2.59 -1.91 -15.61
C GLY A 50 -2.86 -3.10 -16.54
N PRO A 51 -2.20 -4.24 -16.35
CA PRO A 51 -2.47 -5.43 -17.16
C PRO A 51 -3.92 -5.88 -16.98
N SER A 52 -4.47 -6.52 -18.02
CA SER A 52 -5.78 -7.16 -17.95
C SER A 52 -5.82 -8.14 -16.78
N ARG A 53 -6.89 -8.06 -16.00
CA ARG A 53 -7.12 -8.90 -14.82
C ARG A 53 -8.06 -10.07 -15.12
N ALA A 54 -8.69 -10.07 -16.30
CA ALA A 54 -9.67 -11.08 -16.66
C ALA A 54 -9.03 -12.47 -16.75
N GLY A 55 -9.55 -13.43 -15.99
CA GLY A 55 -9.09 -14.82 -15.99
C GLY A 55 -7.70 -15.05 -15.37
N GLN A 56 -7.11 -14.03 -14.73
CA GLN A 56 -5.80 -14.13 -14.07
C GLN A 56 -5.96 -14.18 -12.54
N PRO A 57 -5.06 -14.86 -11.81
CA PRO A 57 -5.08 -14.82 -10.36
C PRO A 57 -4.83 -13.39 -9.85
N VAL A 58 -5.45 -13.04 -8.73
CA VAL A 58 -5.21 -11.76 -8.04
C VAL A 58 -3.83 -11.79 -7.41
N ARG A 59 -2.96 -10.90 -7.89
CA ARG A 59 -1.59 -10.77 -7.39
C ARG A 59 -1.58 -9.93 -6.12
N VAL A 60 -1.22 -10.55 -5.00
CA VAL A 60 -1.12 -9.91 -3.70
C VAL A 60 0.35 -9.76 -3.32
N VAL A 61 0.78 -8.53 -3.07
CA VAL A 61 2.13 -8.23 -2.58
C VAL A 61 2.07 -7.86 -1.11
N LEU A 62 2.72 -8.65 -0.26
CA LEU A 62 2.93 -8.36 1.15
C LEU A 62 4.30 -7.70 1.33
N ILE A 63 4.31 -6.51 1.91
CA ILE A 63 5.56 -5.78 2.19
C ILE A 63 6.15 -6.31 3.50
N SER A 64 7.28 -6.99 3.39
CA SER A 64 8.19 -7.32 4.48
C SER A 64 9.10 -6.12 4.78
N ARG A 65 9.49 -5.99 6.05
CA ARG A 65 10.47 -5.00 6.50
C ARG A 65 11.61 -5.70 7.20
N LYS A 66 12.81 -5.64 6.60
CA LYS A 66 14.02 -6.17 7.21
C LYS A 66 15.00 -5.05 7.56
N PRO A 67 15.88 -5.26 8.56
CA PRO A 67 16.99 -4.37 8.78
C PRO A 67 17.89 -4.28 7.53
N TYR A 68 18.42 -3.08 7.29
CA TYR A 68 19.26 -2.78 6.12
C TYR A 68 20.46 -1.92 6.54
N GLY A 69 21.56 -2.02 5.78
CA GLY A 69 22.82 -1.37 6.11
C GLY A 69 23.33 -1.77 7.50
N LYS A 70 23.67 -0.77 8.33
CA LYS A 70 24.17 -0.98 9.71
C LYS A 70 23.06 -1.09 10.75
N LYS A 71 21.78 -0.95 10.37
CA LYS A 71 20.67 -0.96 11.34
C LYS A 71 20.41 -2.39 11.79
N LYS A 72 20.37 -2.62 13.11
CA LYS A 72 20.00 -3.93 13.70
C LYS A 72 18.50 -4.15 13.79
N ARG A 73 17.71 -3.06 13.84
CA ARG A 73 16.25 -3.08 13.95
C ARG A 73 15.64 -2.00 13.08
N VAL A 74 14.41 -2.22 12.65
CA VAL A 74 13.57 -1.23 11.96
C VAL A 74 12.19 -1.27 12.61
N ALA A 75 11.55 -0.11 12.74
CA ALA A 75 10.21 -0.05 13.34
C ALA A 75 9.15 -0.67 12.40
N ARG A 76 8.01 -1.06 12.98
CA ARG A 76 6.80 -1.47 12.24
C ARG A 76 7.04 -2.73 11.39
N GLN A 77 7.73 -3.71 11.96
CA GLN A 77 7.87 -5.06 11.40
C GLN A 77 6.68 -5.92 11.83
N ILE A 78 6.32 -6.89 11.00
CA ILE A 78 5.33 -7.92 11.31
C ILE A 78 6.08 -9.13 11.89
N ARG A 79 5.72 -9.58 13.09
CA ARG A 79 6.39 -10.69 13.79
C ARG A 79 6.16 -12.02 13.08
N ASN A 80 4.91 -12.28 12.71
CA ASN A 80 4.42 -13.53 12.11
C ASN A 80 4.12 -13.37 10.61
N GLU A 81 4.99 -12.67 9.87
CA GLU A 81 4.76 -12.39 8.45
C GLU A 81 4.74 -13.67 7.58
N LEU A 82 5.47 -14.71 7.97
CA LEU A 82 5.50 -15.99 7.26
C LEU A 82 4.19 -16.77 7.45
N GLU A 83 3.59 -16.69 8.65
CA GLU A 83 2.27 -17.26 8.92
C GLU A 83 1.20 -16.53 8.12
N LEU A 84 1.25 -15.19 8.12
CA LEU A 84 0.36 -14.37 7.30
C LEU A 84 0.52 -14.70 5.80
N PHE A 85 1.76 -14.78 5.31
CA PHE A 85 2.05 -15.11 3.93
C PHE A 85 1.49 -16.48 3.53
N ALA A 86 1.73 -17.51 4.34
CA ALA A 86 1.22 -18.86 4.10
C ALA A 86 -0.31 -18.90 4.02
N MET A 87 -1.01 -18.15 4.89
CA MET A 87 -2.48 -18.02 4.83
C MET A 87 -2.95 -17.36 3.53
N VAL A 88 -2.26 -16.33 3.05
CA VAL A 88 -2.61 -15.64 1.80
C VAL A 88 -2.34 -16.53 0.59
N GLU A 89 -1.23 -17.27 0.59
CA GLU A 89 -0.86 -18.19 -0.49
C GLU A 89 -1.86 -19.33 -0.67
N GLN A 90 -2.53 -19.76 0.41
CA GLN A 90 -3.59 -20.77 0.39
C GLN A 90 -4.95 -20.25 -0.12
N MET A 91 -5.09 -18.96 -0.39
CA MET A 91 -6.35 -18.41 -0.90
C MET A 91 -6.58 -18.78 -2.37
N GLN A 92 -7.76 -19.31 -2.67
CA GLN A 92 -8.13 -19.66 -4.03
C GLN A 92 -8.11 -18.43 -4.96
N GLY A 93 -7.49 -18.58 -6.14
CA GLY A 93 -7.42 -17.51 -7.14
C GLY A 93 -6.46 -16.38 -6.79
N VAL A 94 -5.58 -16.57 -5.78
CA VAL A 94 -4.57 -15.59 -5.37
C VAL A 94 -3.17 -16.09 -5.72
N GLN A 95 -2.32 -15.16 -6.17
CA GLN A 95 -0.88 -15.36 -6.25
C GLN A 95 -0.19 -14.39 -5.29
N ALA A 96 0.40 -14.91 -4.22
CA ALA A 96 1.02 -14.09 -3.19
C ALA A 96 2.53 -13.91 -3.41
N ARG A 97 3.08 -12.75 -3.03
CA ARG A 97 4.53 -12.51 -2.92
C ARG A 97 4.84 -11.78 -1.63
N LEU A 98 5.88 -12.21 -0.90
CA LEU A 98 6.43 -11.49 0.25
C LEU A 98 7.70 -10.75 -0.19
N ILE A 99 7.67 -9.42 -0.19
CA ILE A 99 8.73 -8.58 -0.79
C ILE A 99 9.28 -7.58 0.23
N ASP A 100 10.60 -7.52 0.37
CA ASP A 100 11.29 -6.40 1.02
C ASP A 100 11.68 -5.36 -0.04
N LEU A 101 10.92 -4.26 -0.11
CA LEU A 101 11.15 -3.21 -1.11
C LEU A 101 12.56 -2.58 -0.97
N ALA A 102 13.18 -2.62 0.22
CA ALA A 102 14.52 -2.07 0.41
C ALA A 102 15.63 -2.91 -0.26
N ARG A 103 15.29 -4.10 -0.79
CA ARG A 103 16.22 -5.03 -1.45
C ARG A 103 16.15 -4.99 -2.97
N ILE A 104 15.19 -4.26 -3.54
CA ILE A 104 15.01 -4.11 -4.98
C ILE A 104 15.17 -2.64 -5.39
N SER A 105 15.61 -2.42 -6.61
CA SER A 105 15.83 -1.09 -7.17
C SER A 105 14.53 -0.30 -7.26
N LEU A 106 14.64 1.03 -7.34
CA LEU A 106 13.49 1.91 -7.51
C LEU A 106 12.65 1.55 -8.74
N ALA A 107 13.30 1.22 -9.85
CA ALA A 107 12.62 0.79 -11.08
C ALA A 107 11.81 -0.50 -10.85
N GLU A 108 12.38 -1.48 -10.16
CA GLU A 108 11.67 -2.72 -9.80
C GLU A 108 10.51 -2.47 -8.84
N GLN A 109 10.65 -1.56 -7.87
CA GLN A 109 9.54 -1.18 -6.98
C GLN A 109 8.36 -0.61 -7.77
N ILE A 110 8.64 0.33 -8.70
CA ILE A 110 7.61 0.98 -9.52
C ILE A 110 6.95 -0.02 -10.47
N GLN A 111 7.74 -0.87 -11.13
CA GLN A 111 7.22 -1.92 -12.01
C GLN A 111 6.32 -2.89 -11.22
N LEU A 112 6.77 -3.33 -10.05
CA LEU A 112 6.05 -4.25 -9.18
C LEU A 112 4.66 -3.70 -8.83
N VAL A 113 4.56 -2.45 -8.38
CA VAL A 113 3.28 -1.87 -7.94
C VAL A 113 2.41 -1.41 -9.10
N SER A 114 2.99 -0.93 -10.20
CA SER A 114 2.24 -0.38 -11.33
C SER A 114 1.64 -1.46 -12.24
N SER A 115 2.27 -2.63 -12.29
CA SER A 115 1.91 -3.70 -13.24
C SER A 115 1.65 -5.03 -12.56
N ASP A 116 2.50 -5.42 -11.59
CA ASP A 116 2.50 -6.78 -11.06
C ASP A 116 1.73 -6.94 -9.74
N THR A 117 1.01 -5.91 -9.31
CA THR A 117 0.26 -5.92 -8.04
C THR A 117 -1.21 -5.57 -8.26
N ASN A 118 -2.11 -6.41 -7.75
CA ASN A 118 -3.54 -6.11 -7.67
C ASN A 118 -3.97 -5.71 -6.26
N ILE A 119 -3.31 -6.24 -5.24
CA ILE A 119 -3.52 -5.83 -3.84
C ILE A 119 -2.15 -5.65 -3.18
N LEU A 120 -1.89 -4.47 -2.65
CA LEU A 120 -0.72 -4.20 -1.82
C LEU A 120 -1.12 -4.30 -0.35
N VAL A 121 -0.37 -5.09 0.41
CA VAL A 121 -0.56 -5.29 1.84
C VAL A 121 0.69 -4.85 2.57
N GLY A 122 0.58 -4.01 3.60
CA GLY A 122 1.75 -3.61 4.35
C GLY A 122 1.45 -2.85 5.62
N MET A 123 2.43 -2.86 6.53
CA MET A 123 2.39 -2.07 7.74
C MET A 123 2.44 -0.57 7.42
N HIS A 124 1.57 0.22 8.06
CA HIS A 124 1.44 1.67 7.92
C HIS A 124 2.82 2.33 7.84
N GLY A 125 3.12 3.05 6.77
CA GLY A 125 4.40 3.75 6.58
C GLY A 125 4.79 3.96 5.12
N ALA A 126 5.93 4.62 4.91
CA ALA A 126 6.31 5.22 3.61
C ALA A 126 6.25 4.30 2.39
N ALA A 127 6.41 2.98 2.57
CA ALA A 127 6.26 2.01 1.49
C ALA A 127 4.85 2.05 0.85
N LEU A 128 3.82 2.40 1.61
CA LEU A 128 2.44 2.49 1.13
C LEU A 128 2.19 3.72 0.25
N ALA A 129 3.11 4.68 0.19
CA ALA A 129 3.04 5.79 -0.78
C ALA A 129 3.06 5.28 -2.23
N TRP A 130 3.64 4.10 -2.47
CA TRP A 130 3.61 3.43 -3.76
C TRP A 130 2.21 3.06 -4.24
N SER A 131 1.20 3.05 -3.36
CA SER A 131 -0.20 2.87 -3.75
C SER A 131 -0.65 3.90 -4.80
N LEU A 132 -0.09 5.11 -4.80
CA LEU A 132 -0.37 6.12 -5.83
C LEU A 132 -0.01 5.67 -7.26
N MET A 133 0.94 4.75 -7.39
CA MET A 133 1.38 4.22 -8.69
C MET A 133 0.61 2.98 -9.10
N MET A 134 -0.23 2.41 -8.23
CA MET A 134 -1.06 1.26 -8.57
C MET A 134 -2.20 1.66 -9.52
N PRO A 135 -2.62 0.79 -10.44
CA PRO A 135 -3.75 1.08 -11.33
C PRO A 135 -5.05 1.30 -10.55
N PRO A 136 -5.92 2.25 -10.95
CA PRO A 136 -7.27 2.37 -10.38
C PRO A 136 -8.03 1.04 -10.35
N GLY A 137 -8.88 0.86 -9.34
CA GLY A 137 -9.60 -0.39 -9.07
C GLY A 137 -8.73 -1.52 -8.49
N THR A 138 -7.42 -1.31 -8.26
CA THR A 138 -6.64 -2.20 -7.38
C THR A 138 -6.92 -1.89 -5.91
N ALA A 139 -6.24 -2.54 -4.96
CA ALA A 139 -6.50 -2.36 -3.55
C ALA A 139 -5.26 -2.14 -2.67
N LEU A 140 -5.47 -1.44 -1.57
CA LEU A 140 -4.53 -1.30 -0.46
C LEU A 140 -5.16 -1.91 0.81
N LEU A 141 -4.47 -2.88 1.42
CA LEU A 141 -4.75 -3.35 2.78
C LEU A 141 -3.66 -2.83 3.71
N GLU A 142 -4.03 -1.82 4.49
CA GLU A 142 -3.12 -1.20 5.43
C GLU A 142 -3.20 -1.88 6.81
N LEU A 143 -2.04 -2.23 7.37
CA LEU A 143 -1.94 -2.76 8.73
C LEU A 143 -1.49 -1.64 9.67
N TRP A 144 -2.32 -1.28 10.62
CA TRP A 144 -1.96 -0.31 11.65
C TRP A 144 -1.34 -1.02 12.83
N PRO A 145 -0.12 -0.62 13.23
CA PRO A 145 0.55 -1.25 14.36
C PRO A 145 -0.08 -0.81 15.69
N GLN A 146 -0.83 0.30 15.71
CA GLN A 146 -1.56 0.81 16.87
C GLN A 146 -2.81 1.57 16.42
N PRO A 147 -3.78 1.85 17.31
CA PRO A 147 -4.90 2.74 17.01
C PRO A 147 -4.48 4.18 16.71
N ASN A 148 -5.39 4.96 16.11
CA ASN A 148 -5.26 6.41 15.90
C ASN A 148 -4.03 6.84 15.07
N MET A 149 -3.59 6.01 14.12
CA MET A 149 -2.61 6.44 13.13
C MET A 149 -3.20 7.50 12.19
N TRP A 150 -2.35 8.30 11.58
CA TRP A 150 -2.76 9.22 10.52
C TRP A 150 -3.29 8.46 9.31
N ARG A 151 -4.41 8.92 8.76
CA ARG A 151 -5.18 8.30 7.67
C ARG A 151 -4.67 8.66 6.27
N LEU A 152 -3.44 9.17 6.16
CA LEU A 152 -2.82 9.56 4.88
C LEU A 152 -3.00 8.50 3.79
N TYR A 153 -2.68 7.24 4.09
CA TYR A 153 -2.73 6.16 3.10
C TYR A 153 -4.16 5.70 2.77
N GLU A 154 -5.10 5.87 3.71
CA GLU A 154 -6.54 5.68 3.44
C GLU A 154 -7.02 6.69 2.41
N HIS A 155 -6.76 7.97 2.65
CA HIS A 155 -7.17 9.05 1.76
C HIS A 155 -6.48 8.96 0.40
N THR A 156 -5.16 8.77 0.35
CA THR A 156 -4.45 8.68 -0.93
C THR A 156 -4.87 7.46 -1.74
N ALA A 157 -5.19 6.32 -1.09
CA ALA A 157 -5.73 5.16 -1.79
C ALA A 157 -7.10 5.46 -2.39
N GLN A 158 -8.00 6.07 -1.63
CA GLN A 158 -9.34 6.47 -2.12
C GLN A 158 -9.23 7.47 -3.28
N TRP A 159 -8.39 8.50 -3.14
CA TRP A 159 -8.18 9.50 -4.18
C TRP A 159 -7.54 8.94 -5.46
N ALA A 160 -6.67 7.94 -5.33
CA ALA A 160 -6.12 7.18 -6.45
C ALA A 160 -7.12 6.18 -7.08
N GLY A 161 -8.32 6.06 -6.51
CA GLY A 161 -9.36 5.14 -6.99
C GLY A 161 -9.11 3.68 -6.61
N LEU A 162 -8.43 3.44 -5.49
CA LEU A 162 -8.19 2.10 -4.96
C LEU A 162 -9.28 1.69 -3.96
N HIS A 163 -9.53 0.39 -3.88
CA HIS A 163 -10.24 -0.17 -2.73
C HIS A 163 -9.33 -0.14 -1.50
N TYR A 164 -9.85 0.34 -0.37
CA TYR A 164 -9.08 0.41 0.87
C TYR A 164 -9.73 -0.44 1.96
N ARG A 165 -8.89 -1.17 2.70
CA ARG A 165 -9.24 -1.79 3.98
C ARG A 165 -8.09 -1.59 4.96
N ARG A 166 -8.43 -1.66 6.24
CA ARG A 166 -7.48 -1.55 7.33
C ARG A 166 -7.68 -2.63 8.36
N TRP A 167 -6.58 -3.19 8.83
CA TRP A 167 -6.52 -3.90 10.10
C TRP A 167 -5.85 -3.01 11.15
N VAL A 168 -6.31 -3.06 12.40
CA VAL A 168 -5.73 -2.28 13.50
C VAL A 168 -5.32 -3.22 14.62
N SER A 169 -4.06 -3.15 15.02
CA SER A 169 -3.58 -3.87 16.19
C SER A 169 -4.30 -3.40 17.45
N GLN A 170 -4.62 -4.36 18.32
CA GLN A 170 -5.13 -4.08 19.66
C GLN A 170 -4.00 -3.75 20.65
N ASP A 171 -2.73 -3.93 20.24
CA ASP A 171 -1.58 -3.54 21.05
C ASP A 171 -1.55 -2.02 21.23
N LYS A 172 -1.60 -1.58 22.50
CA LYS A 172 -1.63 -0.15 22.85
C LYS A 172 -0.24 0.50 22.94
N MET A 173 0.83 -0.25 22.64
CA MET A 173 2.18 0.25 22.80
C MET A 173 2.59 1.15 21.63
N PRO A 174 3.18 2.34 21.89
CA PRO A 174 3.71 3.20 20.85
C PRO A 174 4.77 2.47 20.02
N HIS A 175 4.54 2.24 18.73
CA HIS A 175 5.48 1.47 17.93
C HIS A 175 6.73 2.28 17.55
N SER A 176 7.85 1.95 18.20
CA SER A 176 9.16 2.53 17.93
C SER A 176 10.17 1.45 17.45
N VAL A 177 11.41 1.84 17.18
CA VAL A 177 12.50 0.89 16.83
C VAL A 177 12.92 0.02 18.02
N SER A 178 12.66 0.45 19.27
CA SER A 178 12.94 -0.33 20.47
C SER A 178 11.91 -1.43 20.72
N GLU A 179 10.68 -1.25 20.22
CA GLU A 179 9.57 -2.16 20.46
C GLU A 179 9.67 -3.45 19.64
N PRO A 180 9.16 -4.57 20.17
CA PRO A 180 9.10 -5.81 19.43
C PRO A 180 8.20 -5.66 18.19
N PRO A 181 8.44 -6.46 17.13
CA PRO A 181 7.55 -6.51 15.97
C PRO A 181 6.10 -6.79 16.36
N THR A 182 5.16 -6.21 15.63
CA THR A 182 3.71 -6.37 15.82
C THR A 182 3.29 -7.78 15.41
N SER A 183 2.55 -8.49 16.27
CA SER A 183 1.86 -9.72 15.88
C SER A 183 0.54 -9.35 15.20
N VAL A 184 0.29 -9.91 14.03
CA VAL A 184 -0.93 -9.66 13.27
C VAL A 184 -1.90 -10.81 13.49
N ASP A 185 -3.18 -10.48 13.69
CA ASP A 185 -4.27 -11.47 13.64
C ASP A 185 -4.46 -11.90 12.17
N VAL A 186 -3.87 -13.04 11.84
CA VAL A 186 -3.85 -13.59 10.49
C VAL A 186 -5.26 -13.86 9.97
N GLN A 187 -6.19 -14.29 10.83
CA GLN A 187 -7.56 -14.59 10.41
C GLN A 187 -8.34 -13.31 10.10
N ALA A 188 -8.22 -12.29 10.95
CA ALA A 188 -8.85 -11.00 10.71
C ALA A 188 -8.31 -10.33 9.43
N VAL A 189 -6.99 -10.37 9.22
CA VAL A 189 -6.38 -9.83 7.99
C VAL A 189 -6.81 -10.64 6.76
N ALA A 190 -6.86 -11.96 6.87
CA ALA A 190 -7.33 -12.82 5.78
C ALA A 190 -8.79 -12.54 5.40
N ALA A 191 -9.67 -12.31 6.38
CA ALA A 191 -11.06 -11.95 6.14
C ALA A 191 -11.18 -10.62 5.38
N LEU A 192 -10.42 -9.59 5.79
CA LEU A 192 -10.37 -8.31 5.08
C LEU A 192 -9.84 -8.48 3.65
N LEU A 193 -8.78 -9.26 3.48
CA LEU A 193 -8.18 -9.51 2.17
C LEU A 193 -9.16 -10.21 1.22
N LYS A 194 -9.94 -11.18 1.70
CA LYS A 194 -11.01 -11.83 0.90
C LYS A 194 -12.01 -10.81 0.35
N THR A 195 -12.38 -9.79 1.14
CA THR A 195 -13.29 -8.73 0.64
C THR A 195 -12.66 -7.90 -0.48
N LEU A 196 -11.35 -7.66 -0.41
CA LEU A 196 -10.61 -6.94 -1.45
C LEU A 196 -10.41 -7.78 -2.71
N VAL A 197 -10.13 -9.09 -2.57
CA VAL A 197 -10.05 -10.02 -3.72
C VAL A 197 -11.36 -10.00 -4.52
N VAL A 198 -12.51 -10.01 -3.83
CA VAL A 198 -13.82 -9.89 -4.50
C VAL A 198 -13.99 -8.52 -5.15
N ALA A 199 -13.60 -7.43 -4.50
CA ALA A 199 -13.74 -6.07 -5.04
C ALA A 199 -12.90 -5.88 -6.33
N VAL A 200 -11.66 -6.34 -6.32
CA VAL A 200 -10.72 -6.23 -7.45
C VAL A 200 -11.12 -7.06 -8.68
N HIS A 201 -11.91 -8.12 -8.48
CA HIS A 201 -12.47 -8.93 -9.56
C HIS A 201 -13.70 -8.31 -10.24
N LYS A 202 -14.35 -7.31 -9.61
CA LYS A 202 -15.46 -6.62 -10.26
C LYS A 202 -14.90 -5.74 -11.39
N PRO A 203 -15.43 -5.86 -12.62
CA PRO A 203 -14.99 -5.05 -13.75
C PRO A 203 -15.25 -3.56 -13.56
#